data_AF-A0A835SAD6-F1
#
_entry.id   AF-A0A835SAD6-F1
#
_cell.length_a   1.000
_cell.length_b   1.000
_cell.length_c   1.000
_cell.angle_alpha   90.00
_cell.angle_beta   90.00
_cell.angle_gamma   90.00
#
_symmetry.space_group_name_H-M   'P 1'
#
loop_
_entity.id
_entity.type
_entity.pdbx_description
1 polymer ?
#
loop_
_entity_poly.entity_id
_entity_poly.type
_entity_poly.pdbx_seq_one_letter_code
_entity_poly.pdbx_strand_id
1 'polypeptide(L)'
;MDSRSNLKPHSGKSEPQPTVPARAFDAAFELSNLLETGLDKDSLSILLELLNAGVNPEALATVVRELRREAAEYQAAVERVNTASAVAAGAVGGVGAAGQRAR
;
A
#
# COMPACT_ATOMS: atom_id res chain seq x y z
N MET A 1 35.24 -14.22 -24.64
CA MET A 1 35.15 -13.01 -25.47
C MET A 1 33.74 -12.49 -25.33
N ASP A 2 33.60 -11.65 -24.31
CA ASP A 2 32.40 -11.44 -23.54
C ASP A 2 31.65 -10.23 -24.10
N SER A 3 30.54 -10.48 -24.81
CA SER A 3 29.67 -9.43 -25.35
C SER A 3 28.82 -8.73 -24.27
N ARG A 4 29.31 -8.67 -23.03
CA ARG A 4 28.67 -7.96 -21.91
C ARG A 4 29.33 -6.60 -21.70
N SER A 5 28.94 -5.60 -22.48
CA SER A 5 29.13 -4.19 -22.09
C SER A 5 28.57 -3.21 -23.12
N ASN A 6 27.25 -3.05 -23.15
CA ASN A 6 26.68 -1.71 -23.21
C ASN A 6 25.22 -1.69 -22.75
N LEU A 7 24.97 -2.11 -21.51
CA LEU A 7 23.72 -1.75 -20.85
C LEU A 7 23.92 -0.33 -20.31
N LYS A 8 23.42 0.65 -21.06
CA LYS A 8 23.29 2.02 -20.57
C LYS A 8 22.44 1.95 -19.29
N PRO A 9 22.94 2.41 -18.13
CA PRO A 9 22.13 2.44 -16.94
C PRO A 9 21.06 3.52 -17.16
N HIS A 10 19.82 3.10 -17.44
CA HIS A 10 18.66 3.95 -17.25
C HIS A 10 18.42 4.10 -15.74
N SER A 11 19.35 4.79 -15.09
CA SER A 11 19.14 5.40 -13.79
C SER A 11 18.26 6.62 -14.01
N GLY A 12 16.95 6.38 -13.98
CA GLY A 12 15.95 7.42 -13.93
C GLY A 12 14.78 6.84 -13.18
N LYS A 13 14.57 7.30 -11.95
CA LYS A 13 13.30 7.14 -11.26
C LYS A 13 12.23 7.55 -12.27
N SER A 14 11.38 6.63 -12.70
CA SER A 14 10.11 7.01 -13.29
C SER A 14 9.30 7.61 -12.15
N GLU A 15 9.62 8.86 -11.80
CA GLU A 15 8.63 9.75 -11.20
C GLU A 15 7.39 9.60 -12.09
N PRO A 16 6.21 9.29 -11.52
CA PRO A 16 4.97 9.33 -12.27
C PRO A 16 4.80 10.79 -12.69
N GLN A 17 5.36 11.14 -13.84
CA GLN A 17 5.15 12.43 -14.48
C GLN A 17 3.70 12.39 -14.91
N PRO A 18 2.82 13.19 -14.29
CA PRO A 18 1.41 13.13 -14.60
C PRO A 18 1.25 13.38 -16.10
N THR A 19 0.65 12.42 -16.80
CA THR A 19 0.37 12.53 -18.24
C THR A 19 -0.60 13.67 -18.54
N VAL A 20 -1.33 14.11 -17.52
CA VAL A 20 -2.17 15.30 -17.52
C VAL A 20 -1.36 16.56 -17.22
N PRO A 21 -1.71 17.72 -17.81
CA PRO A 21 -1.07 18.99 -17.49
C PRO A 21 -1.07 19.26 -15.98
N ALA A 22 0.04 19.76 -15.43
CA ALA A 22 0.21 19.95 -13.98
C ALA A 22 -0.95 20.72 -13.32
N ARG A 23 -1.43 21.81 -13.94
CA ARG A 23 -2.59 22.55 -13.41
C ARG A 23 -3.88 21.73 -13.35
N ALA A 24 -4.10 20.85 -14.32
CA ALA A 24 -5.29 19.99 -14.33
C ALA A 24 -5.17 18.90 -13.26
N PHE A 25 -3.97 18.37 -13.04
CA PHE A 25 -3.69 17.43 -11.96
C PHE A 25 -3.93 18.06 -10.59
N ASP A 26 -3.39 19.26 -10.36
CA ASP A 26 -3.56 19.98 -9.09
C ASP A 26 -5.04 20.25 -8.79
N ALA A 27 -5.80 20.70 -9.79
CA ALA A 27 -7.25 20.89 -9.66
C ALA A 27 -7.99 19.58 -9.36
N ALA A 28 -7.63 18.47 -10.01
CA ALA A 28 -8.21 17.16 -9.74
C ALA A 28 -7.89 16.67 -8.32
N PHE A 29 -6.68 16.93 -7.83
CA PHE A 29 -6.26 16.58 -6.48
C PHE A 29 -7.00 17.41 -5.42
N GLU A 30 -7.19 18.71 -5.66
CA GLU A 30 -8.00 19.57 -4.78
C GLU A 30 -9.45 19.09 -4.71
N LEU A 31 -10.06 18.75 -5.85
CA LEU A 31 -11.41 18.18 -5.89
C LEU A 31 -11.50 16.84 -5.15
N SER A 32 -10.50 15.97 -5.33
CA SER A 32 -10.41 14.69 -4.63
C SER A 32 -10.38 14.86 -3.10
N ASN A 33 -9.65 15.85 -2.61
CA ASN A 33 -9.59 16.17 -1.18
C ASN A 33 -10.89 16.78 -0.68
N LEU A 34 -11.52 17.66 -1.47
CA LEU A 34 -12.81 18.26 -1.11
C LEU A 34 -13.93 17.23 -1.00
N LEU A 35 -13.89 16.19 -1.85
CA LEU A 35 -14.82 15.07 -1.83
C LEU A 35 -14.41 13.95 -0.87
N GLU A 36 -13.32 14.12 -0.13
CA GLU A 36 -12.79 13.17 0.85
C GLU A 36 -12.64 11.74 0.29
N THR A 37 -12.24 11.61 -0.98
CA THR A 37 -12.08 10.28 -1.62
C THR A 37 -10.92 9.47 -1.01
N GLY A 38 -10.02 10.15 -0.30
CA GLY A 38 -8.83 9.56 0.31
C GLY A 38 -7.81 9.06 -0.71
N LEU A 39 -7.77 9.65 -1.91
CA LEU A 39 -6.73 9.37 -2.90
C LEU A 39 -5.48 10.20 -2.63
N ASP A 40 -4.33 9.54 -2.53
CA ASP A 40 -3.01 10.18 -2.54
C ASP A 40 -2.60 10.57 -3.97
N LYS A 41 -1.55 11.40 -4.08
CA LYS A 41 -1.07 11.92 -5.38
C LYS A 41 -0.63 10.81 -6.32
N ASP A 42 0.02 9.77 -5.80
CA ASP A 42 0.54 8.69 -6.63
C ASP A 42 -0.62 7.84 -7.18
N SER A 43 -1.58 7.48 -6.31
CA SER A 43 -2.81 6.80 -6.71
C SER A 43 -3.60 7.60 -7.74
N LEU A 44 -3.76 8.91 -7.54
CA LEU A 44 -4.49 9.77 -8.48
C LEU A 44 -3.80 9.82 -9.85
N SER A 45 -2.46 9.87 -9.89
CA SER A 45 -1.71 9.85 -11.15
C SER A 45 -1.97 8.56 -11.94
N ILE A 46 -1.92 7.41 -11.26
CA ILE A 46 -2.19 6.11 -11.88
C ILE A 46 -3.62 6.05 -12.41
N LEU A 47 -4.60 6.52 -11.63
CA LEU A 47 -6.00 6.53 -12.07
C LEU A 47 -6.21 7.41 -13.30
N LEU A 48 -5.56 8.58 -13.36
CA LEU A 48 -5.64 9.46 -14.52
C LEU A 48 -4.96 8.88 -15.77
N GLU A 49 -3.87 8.14 -15.60
CA GLU A 49 -3.24 7.39 -16.70
C GLU A 49 -4.16 6.29 -17.24
N LEU A 50 -4.83 5.55 -16.35
CA LEU A 50 -5.81 4.52 -16.75
C LEU A 50 -7.01 5.14 -17.47
N LEU A 51 -7.50 6.30 -16.99
CA LEU A 51 -8.57 7.04 -17.66
C LEU A 51 -8.13 7.54 -19.05
N ASN A 52 -6.89 8.03 -19.17
CA ASN A 52 -6.31 8.43 -20.47
C ASN A 52 -6.16 7.25 -21.44
N ALA A 53 -5.99 6.03 -20.93
CA ALA A 53 -5.99 4.80 -21.74
C ALA A 53 -7.40 4.36 -22.17
N GLY A 54 -8.47 5.07 -21.77
CA GLY A 54 -9.85 4.79 -22.16
C GLY A 54 -10.58 3.81 -21.24
N VAL A 55 -10.07 3.56 -20.03
CA VAL A 55 -10.75 2.73 -19.03
C VAL A 55 -12.04 3.42 -18.55
N ASN A 56 -13.11 2.65 -18.37
CA ASN A 56 -14.38 3.17 -17.86
C ASN A 56 -14.23 3.63 -16.38
N PRO A 57 -14.57 4.89 -16.04
CA PRO A 57 -14.44 5.42 -14.69
C PRO A 57 -15.29 4.68 -13.64
N GLU A 58 -16.49 4.20 -13.99
CA GLU A 58 -17.37 3.46 -13.07
C GLU A 58 -16.81 2.09 -12.73
N ALA A 59 -16.28 1.39 -13.74
CA ALA A 59 -15.61 0.10 -13.55
C ALA A 59 -14.34 0.29 -12.71
N LEU A 60 -13.54 1.33 -13.02
CA LEU A 60 -12.32 1.64 -12.27
C LEU A 60 -12.62 1.97 -10.80
N ALA A 61 -13.66 2.77 -10.53
CA ALA A 61 -14.09 3.06 -9.16
C ALA A 61 -14.50 1.80 -8.40
N THR A 62 -15.18 0.87 -9.06
CA THR A 62 -15.53 -0.43 -8.47
C THR A 62 -14.28 -1.21 -8.09
N VAL A 63 -13.32 -1.34 -9.00
CA VAL A 63 -12.05 -2.04 -8.75
C VAL A 63 -11.29 -1.41 -7.59
N VAL A 64 -11.16 -0.08 -7.55
CA VAL A 64 -10.47 0.64 -6.46
C VAL A 64 -11.12 0.36 -5.10
N ARG A 65 -12.46 0.33 -5.04
CA ARG A 65 -13.19 0.02 -3.81
C ARG A 65 -12.96 -1.41 -3.34
N GLU A 66 -13.00 -2.37 -4.25
CA GLU A 66 -12.75 -3.78 -3.92
C GLU A 66 -11.31 -3.98 -3.44
N LEU A 67 -10.31 -3.41 -4.12
CA LEU A 67 -8.91 -3.48 -3.70
C LEU A 67 -8.68 -2.87 -2.31
N ARG A 68 -9.34 -1.74 -2.00
CA ARG A 68 -9.27 -1.14 -0.66
C ARG A 68 -9.88 -2.04 0.41
N ARG A 69 -11.01 -2.70 0.11
CA ARG A 69 -11.63 -3.67 1.02
C ARG A 69 -10.71 -4.85 1.28
N GLU A 70 -10.20 -5.47 0.22
CA GLU A 70 -9.29 -6.62 0.31
C GLU A 70 -8.00 -6.27 1.04
N ALA A 71 -7.43 -5.08 0.80
CA ALA A 71 -6.26 -4.60 1.54
C ALA A 71 -6.55 -4.46 3.03
N ALA A 72 -7.69 -3.89 3.43
CA ALA A 72 -8.08 -3.77 4.83
C ALA A 72 -8.29 -5.15 5.50
N GLU A 73 -8.95 -6.08 4.80
CA GLU A 73 -9.13 -7.45 5.27
C GLU A 73 -7.80 -8.19 5.43
N TYR A 74 -6.89 -8.02 4.47
CA TYR A 74 -5.55 -8.58 4.52
C TYR A 74 -4.74 -8.01 5.69
N GLN A 75 -4.74 -6.70 5.90
CA GLN A 75 -4.06 -6.06 7.03
C GLN A 75 -4.61 -6.56 8.37
N ALA A 76 -5.94 -6.67 8.51
CA ALA A 76 -6.56 -7.24 9.71
C ALA A 76 -6.17 -8.71 9.92
N ALA A 77 -6.05 -9.50 8.86
CA ALA A 77 -5.58 -10.88 8.95
C ALA A 77 -4.11 -10.96 9.39
N VAL A 78 -3.24 -10.12 8.83
CA VAL A 78 -1.82 -10.00 9.21
C VAL A 78 -1.69 -9.62 10.68
N GLU A 79 -2.49 -8.66 11.16
CA GLU A 79 -2.48 -8.23 12.56
C GLU A 79 -2.91 -9.35 13.52
N ARG A 80 -3.91 -10.15 13.15
CA ARG A 80 -4.32 -11.33 13.94
C ARG A 80 -3.20 -12.36 14.06
N VAL A 81 -2.43 -12.58 12.99
CA VAL A 81 -1.29 -13.50 13.02
C VAL A 81 -0.16 -12.94 13.90
N ASN A 82 0.14 -11.64 13.77
CA ASN A 82 1.18 -10.99 14.56
C ASN A 82 0.84 -10.98 16.06
N THR A 83 -0.41 -10.69 16.41
CA THR A 83 -0.86 -10.71 17.81
C THR A 83 -0.89 -12.13 18.38
N ALA A 84 -1.35 -13.14 17.64
CA ALA A 84 -1.28 -14.55 18.05
C ALA A 84 0.15 -15.02 18.32
N SER A 85 1.12 -14.58 17.51
CA SER A 85 2.54 -14.87 17.73
C SER A 85 3.08 -14.20 19.01
N ALA A 86 2.66 -12.98 19.30
CA ALA A 86 3.05 -12.26 20.52
C ALA A 86 2.49 -12.92 21.80
N VAL A 87 1.24 -13.42 21.79
CA VAL A 87 0.66 -14.10 22.97
C VAL A 87 1.35 -15.44 23.24
N ALA A 88 1.75 -16.17 22.19
CA ALA A 88 2.49 -17.41 22.34
C ALA A 88 3.88 -17.20 22.97
N ALA A 89 4.56 -16.09 22.65
CA ALA A 89 5.85 -15.72 23.26
C ALA A 89 5.71 -15.29 24.74
N GLY A 90 4.60 -14.62 25.10
CA GLY A 90 4.33 -14.18 26.48
C GLY A 90 4.00 -15.31 27.47
N ALA A 91 3.56 -16.47 26.99
CA ALA A 91 3.16 -17.59 27.84
C ALA A 91 4.32 -18.48 28.34
N VAL A 92 5.53 -18.34 27.78
CA VAL A 92 6.68 -19.22 28.12
C VAL A 92 7.53 -18.67 29.29
N GLY A 93 7.29 -17.44 29.75
CA GLY A 93 8.06 -16.81 30.83
C GLY A 93 7.61 -17.07 32.27
N GLY A 94 6.57 -17.88 32.50
CA GLY A 94 5.83 -17.92 33.78
C GLY A 94 5.92 -19.21 34.62
N VAL A 95 6.92 -20.08 34.41
CA VAL A 95 7.05 -21.32 35.21
C VAL A 95 8.37 -21.32 35.97
N GLY A 96 8.39 -20.80 37.20
CA GLY A 96 9.61 -20.86 38.02
C GLY A 96 9.61 -20.10 39.34
N ALA A 97 8.60 -20.25 40.20
CA ALA A 97 8.74 -19.89 41.63
C ALA A 97 7.80 -20.71 42.52
N ALA A 98 7.84 -22.04 42.41
CA ALA A 98 7.27 -22.94 43.41
C ALA A 98 8.42 -23.55 44.22
N GLY A 99 8.52 -23.18 45.49
CA GLY A 99 9.29 -23.93 46.47
C GLY A 99 10.35 -23.16 47.25
N GLN A 100 9.93 -22.36 48.24
CA GLN A 100 10.66 -22.33 49.51
C GLN A 100 9.67 -22.69 50.62
N ARG A 101 9.84 -23.94 51.05
CA ARG A 101 9.13 -24.62 52.13
C ARG A 101 9.42 -23.91 53.45
N ALA A 102 8.35 -23.75 54.24
CA ALA A 102 8.32 -23.94 55.68
C ALA A 102 9.64 -24.41 56.33
N ARG A 103 10.24 -23.56 57.17
CA ARG A 103 10.41 -23.76 58.62
C ARG A 103 11.31 -22.67 59.21
#